data_AF-A0A530QH49-F1
#
_entry.id   AF-A0A530QH49-F1
#
_cell.length_a   1.000
_cell.length_b   1.000
_cell.length_c   1.000
_cell.angle_alpha   90.00
_cell.angle_beta   90.00
_cell.angle_gamma   90.00
#
_symmetry.space_group_name_H-M   'P 1'
#
loop_
_entity.id
_entity.type
_entity.pdbx_description
1 polymer ?
#
loop_
_entity_poly.entity_id
_entity_poly.type
_entity_poly.pdbx_seq_one_letter_code
_entity_poly.pdbx_strand_id
1 'polypeptide(L)' 'MKVKRIVANIATQDTAAAQHFYQDVLGLDVLMDRGWIVTCGSAETMTVQISFMTEGGSGTPVPDLSI' A
#
# COMPACT_ATOMS: atom_id res chain seq x y z
N MET A 1 13.55 -0.83 -21.28
CA MET A 1 12.20 -0.50 -20.78
C MET A 1 12.35 0.24 -19.46
N LYS A 2 11.64 1.35 -19.22
CA LYS A 2 11.63 2.02 -17.91
C LYS A 2 10.49 1.45 -17.04
N VAL A 3 10.71 1.36 -15.73
CA VAL A 3 9.68 0.95 -14.75
C VAL A 3 8.54 1.96 -14.77
N LYS A 4 7.29 1.48 -14.83
CA LYS A 4 6.09 2.34 -14.88
C LYS A 4 5.50 2.65 -13.50
N ARG A 5 5.49 1.65 -12.61
CA ARG A 5 5.03 1.75 -11.22
C ARG A 5 5.61 0.60 -10.41
N ILE A 6 5.68 0.78 -9.10
CA ILE A 6 6.02 -0.25 -8.11
C ILE A 6 4.81 -0.36 -7.19
N VAL A 7 4.37 -1.57 -6.89
CA VAL A 7 3.19 -1.84 -6.05
C VAL A 7 3.61 -2.81 -4.96
N ALA A 8 3.41 -2.41 -3.70
CA ALA A 8 3.58 -3.31 -2.56
C ALA A 8 2.39 -4.28 -2.49
N ASN A 9 2.67 -5.56 -2.28
CA ASN A 9 1.64 -6.58 -2.06
C ASN A 9 1.77 -7.06 -0.61
N ILE A 10 0.76 -6.77 0.20
CA ILE A 10 0.72 -7.15 1.62
C ILE A 10 -0.18 -8.37 1.76
N ALA A 11 0.32 -9.42 2.40
CA ALA A 11 -0.47 -10.63 2.65
C ALA A 11 -1.56 -10.35 3.69
N THR A 12 -2.80 -10.75 3.41
CA THR A 12 -3.92 -10.68 4.35
C THR A 12 -4.81 -11.90 4.19
N GLN A 13 -5.52 -12.28 5.25
CA GLN A 13 -6.57 -13.30 5.20
C GLN A 13 -7.95 -12.69 4.91
N ASP A 14 -8.07 -11.37 5.02
CA ASP A 14 -9.30 -10.61 4.84
C ASP A 14 -9.01 -9.35 4.01
N THR A 15 -9.42 -9.37 2.75
CA THR A 15 -9.27 -8.24 1.81
C THR A 15 -10.29 -7.14 2.07
N ALA A 16 -11.45 -7.45 2.69
CA ALA A 16 -12.46 -6.47 3.02
C ALA A 16 -12.03 -5.58 4.19
N ALA A 17 -11.36 -6.15 5.20
CA ALA A 17 -10.76 -5.37 6.28
C ALA A 17 -9.68 -4.40 5.76
N ALA A 18 -8.85 -4.85 4.81
CA ALA A 18 -7.88 -3.98 4.15
C ALA A 18 -8.59 -2.88 3.36
N GLN A 19 -9.59 -3.22 2.54
CA GLN A 19 -10.36 -2.22 1.81
C GLN A 19 -10.96 -1.16 2.74
N HIS A 20 -11.63 -1.56 3.83
CA HIS A 20 -12.20 -0.62 4.80
C HIS A 20 -11.16 0.36 5.34
N PHE A 21 -9.98 -0.14 5.75
CA PHE A 21 -8.92 0.72 6.26
C PHE A 21 -8.37 1.67 5.18
N TYR A 22 -7.96 1.13 4.02
CA TYR A 22 -7.30 1.93 2.99
C TYR A 22 -8.26 2.87 2.24
N GLN A 23 -9.52 2.47 2.06
CA GLN A 23 -10.53 3.30 1.40
C GLN A 23 -11.19 4.26 2.39
N ASP A 24 -11.79 3.77 3.46
CA ASP A 24 -12.66 4.59 4.29
C ASP A 24 -11.87 5.43 5.30
N VAL A 25 -10.75 4.91 5.82
CA VAL A 25 -9.92 5.65 6.79
C VAL A 25 -8.88 6.52 6.09
N LEU A 26 -8.18 5.98 5.09
CA LEU A 26 -7.11 6.70 4.38
C LEU A 26 -7.58 7.45 3.14
N GLY A 27 -8.82 7.24 2.68
CA GLY A 27 -9.39 7.98 1.55
C GLY A 27 -8.89 7.54 0.17
N LEU A 28 -8.39 6.31 0.02
CA LEU A 28 -7.98 5.78 -1.29
C LEU A 28 -9.18 5.20 -2.06
N ASP A 29 -9.09 5.22 -3.39
CA ASP A 29 -10.07 4.59 -4.26
C ASP A 29 -9.75 3.11 -4.50
N VAL A 30 -10.77 2.27 -4.62
CA VAL A 30 -10.62 0.89 -5.10
C VAL A 30 -10.44 0.91 -6.61
N LEU A 31 -9.21 0.62 -7.05
CA LEU A 31 -8.86 0.58 -8.47
C LEU A 31 -9.10 -0.79 -9.11
N MET A 32 -9.03 -1.84 -8.29
CA MET A 32 -9.31 -3.21 -8.71
C MET A 32 -9.74 -4.04 -7.50
N ASP A 33 -10.76 -4.88 -7.68
CA ASP A 33 -11.16 -5.90 -6.73
C ASP A 33 -11.46 -7.21 -7.48
N ARG A 34 -10.89 -8.32 -7.01
CA ARG A 34 -11.11 -9.68 -7.53
C ARG A 34 -11.47 -10.68 -6.43
N GLY A 35 -11.88 -10.20 -5.25
CA GLY A 35 -12.12 -10.99 -4.05
C GLY A 35 -10.83 -11.42 -3.34
N TRP A 36 -9.89 -12.05 -4.06
CA TRP A 36 -8.60 -12.48 -3.50
C TRP A 36 -7.52 -11.40 -3.48
N ILE A 37 -7.73 -10.30 -4.20
CA ILE A 37 -6.87 -9.10 -4.20
C ILE A 37 -7.74 -7.86 -4.35
N VAL A 38 -7.47 -6.86 -3.52
CA VAL A 38 -7.96 -5.49 -3.65
C VAL A 38 -6.75 -4.59 -3.87
N THR A 39 -6.84 -3.69 -4.84
CA THR A 39 -5.84 -2.66 -5.10
C THR A 39 -6.45 -1.31 -4.84
N CYS A 40 -5.97 -0.64 -3.80
CA CYS A 40 -6.34 0.74 -3.48
C CYS A 40 -5.28 1.71 -4.05
N GLY A 41 -5.71 2.91 -4.43
CA GLY A 41 -4.79 3.95 -4.89
C GLY A 41 -5.48 5.31 -4.98
N SER A 42 -4.75 6.31 -5.49
CA SER A 42 -5.27 7.66 -5.70
C SER A 42 -4.94 8.13 -7.12
N ALA A 43 -5.70 9.11 -7.62
CA ALA A 43 -5.40 9.80 -8.88
C ALA A 43 -4.22 10.78 -8.75
N GLU A 44 -3.73 11.04 -7.53
CA GLU A 44 -2.61 11.93 -7.28
C GLU A 44 -1.29 11.42 -7.87
N THR A 45 -0.47 12.35 -8.37
CA THR A 45 0.83 12.03 -8.97
C THR A 45 1.94 12.07 -7.92
N MET A 46 2.60 10.92 -7.72
CA MET A 46 3.76 10.77 -6.83
C MET A 46 5.06 10.53 -7.62
N THR A 47 6.16 11.13 -7.17
CA THR A 47 7.52 10.75 -7.63
C THR A 47 7.89 9.37 -7.08
N VAL A 48 8.44 8.49 -7.91
CA VAL A 48 8.86 7.15 -7.47
C VAL A 48 9.91 7.26 -6.36
N GLN A 49 9.63 6.63 -5.21
CA GLN A 49 10.49 6.58 -4.04
C GLN A 49 10.64 5.14 -3.55
N ILE A 50 11.81 4.82 -3.00
CA ILE A 50 12.11 3.52 -2.36
C ILE A 50 12.97 3.82 -1.14
N SER A 51 12.55 3.33 0.03
CA SER A 51 13.25 3.52 1.30
C SER A 51 13.99 2.26 1.72
N PHE A 52 15.14 2.44 2.34
CA PHE A 52 15.91 1.37 2.98
C PHE A 52 16.10 1.76 4.45
N MET A 53 15.59 0.94 5.36
CA MET A 53 15.48 1.28 6.78
C MET A 53 16.16 0.20 7.63
N THR A 54 16.85 0.62 8.67
CA THR A 54 17.39 -0.29 9.70
C THR A 54 16.41 -0.51 10.85
N GLU A 55 15.46 0.41 11.06
CA GLU A 55 14.39 0.35 12.04
C GLU A 55 13.19 1.23 11.60
N GLY A 56 12.00 0.98 12.15
CA GLY A 56 10.76 1.71 11.88
C GLY A 56 10.63 3.06 12.59
N GLY A 57 11.59 3.40 13.44
CA GLY A 57 11.58 4.57 14.32
C GLY A 57 11.31 4.16 15.77
N SER A 58 12.02 4.80 16.71
CA SER A 58 11.89 4.52 18.15
C SER A 58 12.13 3.05 18.54
N GLY A 59 12.99 2.34 17.81
CA GLY A 59 13.34 0.94 18.01
C GLY A 59 12.32 -0.06 17.46
N THR A 60 11.34 0.39 16.68
CA THR A 60 10.31 -0.50 16.11
C THR A 60 10.85 -1.29 14.91
N PRO A 61 10.26 -2.46 14.60
CA PRO A 61 10.58 -3.18 13.37
C PRO A 61 10.29 -2.32 12.12
N VAL A 62 11.04 -2.56 11.05
CA VAL A 62 10.79 -1.92 9.75
C VAL A 62 9.37 -2.28 9.28
N PRO A 63 8.53 -1.29 8.91
CA PRO A 63 7.19 -1.56 8.43
C PRO A 63 7.22 -2.16 7.02
N ASP A 64 6.19 -2.94 6.68
CA ASP A 64 6.03 -3.47 5.32
C ASP A 64 5.74 -2.35 4.29
N LEU A 65 5.10 -1.26 4.72
CA LEU A 65 4.72 -0.12 3.88
C LEU A 65 4.71 1.19 4.68
N SER A 66 5.24 2.25 4.07
CA SER A 66 5.05 3.64 4.51
C SER A 66 3.96 4.29 3.67
N ILE A 67 3.05 5.03 4.33
CA ILE A 67 1.91 5.74 3.72
C ILE A 67 2.04 7.22 4.06
#